data_AF-A0A7W0QN14-F1
#
_entry.id   AF-A0A7W0QN14-F1
#
_cell.length_a   1.000
_cell.length_b   1.000
_cell.length_c   1.000
_cell.angle_alpha   90.00
_cell.angle_beta   90.00
_cell.angle_gamma   90.00
#
_symmetry.space_group_name_H-M   'P 1'
#
loop_
_entity.id
_entity.type
_entity.pdbx_description
1 polymer ?
#
loop_
_entity_poly.entity_id
_entity_poly.type
_entity_poly.pdbx_seq_one_letter_code
_entity_poly.pdbx_strand_id
1 'polypeptide(L)'
;LDIVLNNLVAWAHTTGAIKLLSDGMSWRPLVHIRDIAGAALALLDAPAGEIAGEAFNIGSSEQNYRIRELAEIVHRRLPECEVTFASDASPDPRSYRVDFSKFASRFPDYTFEWTAERGTEELADAYVRAGLTRADFEGDRYIRLGRLKRLLETDALDDQLRWTSAQ
;
A
#
# COMPACT_ATOMS: atom_id res chain seq x y z
N LEU A 1 1.92 -8.60 3.05
CA LEU A 1 1.07 -7.70 2.24
C LEU A 1 1.90 -6.50 1.85
N ASP A 2 1.96 -6.19 0.56
CA ASP A 2 2.76 -5.08 0.04
C ASP A 2 1.95 -3.78 0.09
N ILE A 3 2.62 -2.62 0.20
CA ILE A 3 2.11 -1.28 0.58
C ILE A 3 2.05 -1.03 2.09
N VAL A 4 2.56 0.14 2.49
CA VAL A 4 2.82 0.50 3.90
C VAL A 4 1.56 0.52 4.78
N LEU A 5 0.45 1.12 4.32
CA LEU A 5 -0.77 1.19 5.12
C LEU A 5 -1.37 -0.21 5.32
N ASN A 6 -1.44 -0.99 4.24
CA ASN A 6 -1.91 -2.38 4.26
C ASN A 6 -1.10 -3.21 5.27
N ASN A 7 0.22 -3.05 5.28
CA ASN A 7 1.12 -3.72 6.20
C ASN A 7 0.92 -3.29 7.65
N LEU A 8 0.78 -1.98 7.93
CA LEU A 8 0.54 -1.47 9.29
C LEU A 8 -0.78 -2.00 9.87
N VAL A 9 -1.87 -1.96 9.09
CA VAL A 9 -3.18 -2.48 9.52
C VAL A 9 -3.13 -4.00 9.70
N ALA A 10 -2.38 -4.72 8.86
CA ALA A 10 -2.24 -6.17 8.99
C ALA A 10 -1.46 -6.58 10.24
N TRP A 11 -0.38 -5.86 10.59
CA TRP A 11 0.31 -6.05 11.87
C TRP A 11 -0.63 -5.78 13.04
N ALA A 12 -1.35 -4.66 13.02
CA ALA A 12 -2.30 -4.31 14.07
C ALA A 12 -3.35 -5.42 14.25
N HIS A 13 -3.97 -5.86 13.15
CA HIS A 13 -4.99 -6.91 13.15
C HIS A 13 -4.49 -8.26 13.64
N THR A 14 -3.28 -8.67 13.23
CA THR A 14 -2.80 -10.05 13.47
C THR A 14 -1.98 -10.20 14.75
N THR A 15 -1.44 -9.10 15.31
CA THR A 15 -0.57 -9.17 16.50
C THR A 15 -0.92 -8.16 17.60
N GLY A 16 -1.85 -7.24 17.37
CA GLY A 16 -2.12 -6.15 18.31
C GLY A 16 -1.04 -5.06 18.36
N ALA A 17 -0.15 -5.00 17.36
CA ALA A 17 0.94 -4.02 17.32
C ALA A 17 1.00 -3.35 15.94
N ILE A 18 1.17 -2.03 15.90
CA ILE A 18 1.40 -1.24 14.68
C ILE A 18 2.91 -1.13 14.50
N LYS A 19 3.49 -2.06 13.76
CA LYS A 19 4.95 -2.23 13.68
C LYS A 19 5.59 -1.38 12.59
N LEU A 20 6.41 -0.43 13.00
CA LEU A 20 7.29 0.37 12.15
C LEU A 20 8.62 -0.35 11.94
N LEU A 21 8.95 -0.68 10.69
CA LEU A 21 10.21 -1.36 10.34
C LEU A 21 11.39 -0.40 10.14
N SER A 22 11.15 0.91 10.20
CA SER A 22 12.13 1.99 10.03
C SER A 22 11.85 3.09 11.05
N ASP A 23 12.65 4.16 11.04
CA ASP A 23 12.44 5.36 11.87
C ASP A 23 11.11 6.12 11.61
N GLY A 24 10.36 5.70 10.58
CA GLY A 24 9.05 6.25 10.22
C GLY A 24 9.09 7.65 9.62
N MET A 25 10.27 8.21 9.27
CA MET A 25 10.41 9.57 8.75
C MET A 25 10.16 9.69 7.26
N SER A 26 10.29 8.60 6.51
CA SER A 26 10.18 8.61 5.05
C SER A 26 8.77 8.92 4.57
N TRP A 27 8.68 9.66 3.46
CA TRP A 27 7.42 10.06 2.84
C TRP A 27 6.84 8.97 1.93
N ARG A 28 5.52 8.80 1.97
CA ARG A 28 4.74 7.87 1.16
C ARG A 28 3.44 8.57 0.72
N PRO A 29 3.23 8.81 -0.59
CA PRO A 29 1.92 9.10 -1.13
C PRO A 29 1.06 7.84 -1.06
N LEU A 30 -0.20 8.02 -0.71
CA LEU A 30 -1.21 6.98 -0.79
C LEU A 30 -2.29 7.40 -1.79
N VAL A 31 -2.82 6.43 -2.51
CA VAL A 31 -4.01 6.60 -3.35
C VAL A 31 -4.76 5.28 -3.32
N HIS A 32 -6.08 5.37 -3.19
CA HIS A 32 -6.92 4.18 -3.12
C HIS A 32 -7.18 3.62 -4.52
N ILE A 33 -7.39 2.31 -4.64
CA ILE A 33 -7.61 1.68 -5.95
C ILE A 33 -8.90 2.16 -6.63
N ARG A 34 -9.94 2.51 -5.86
CA ARG A 34 -11.17 3.10 -6.43
C ARG A 34 -10.92 4.47 -7.03
N ASP A 35 -10.08 5.27 -6.38
CA ASP A 35 -9.66 6.59 -6.87
C ASP A 35 -8.78 6.47 -8.12
N ILE A 36 -7.87 5.49 -8.15
CA ILE A 36 -7.10 5.18 -9.38
C ILE A 36 -8.04 4.80 -10.53
N ALA A 37 -9.01 3.92 -10.28
CA ALA A 37 -9.96 3.47 -11.29
C ALA A 37 -10.84 4.62 -11.79
N GLY A 38 -11.36 5.45 -10.88
CA GLY A 38 -12.15 6.62 -11.23
C GLY A 38 -11.35 7.64 -12.05
N ALA A 39 -10.10 7.91 -11.68
CA ALA A 39 -9.24 8.82 -12.43
C ALA A 39 -8.92 8.27 -13.82
N ALA A 40 -8.72 6.95 -13.96
CA ALA A 40 -8.55 6.31 -15.25
C ALA A 40 -9.79 6.47 -16.16
N LEU A 41 -11.00 6.34 -15.60
CA LEU A 41 -12.24 6.61 -16.36
C LEU A 41 -12.34 8.07 -16.78
N ALA A 42 -12.08 9.01 -15.86
CA ALA A 42 -12.09 10.44 -16.16
C ALA A 42 -11.10 10.82 -17.28
N LEU A 43 -9.92 10.19 -17.29
CA LEU A 43 -8.94 10.37 -18.36
C LEU A 43 -9.44 9.80 -19.70
N LEU A 44 -10.11 8.65 -19.71
CA LEU A 44 -10.66 8.06 -20.94
C LEU A 44 -11.78 8.92 -21.56
N ASP A 45 -12.54 9.62 -20.73
CA ASP A 45 -13.62 10.53 -21.18
C ASP A 45 -13.11 11.92 -21.58
N ALA A 46 -11.86 12.26 -21.24
CA ALA A 46 -11.27 13.56 -21.51
C ALA A 46 -10.97 13.78 -23.01
N PRO A 47 -11.05 15.02 -23.51
CA PRO A 47 -10.62 15.32 -24.87
C PRO A 47 -9.15 14.93 -25.09
N ALA A 48 -8.86 14.23 -26.18
CA ALA A 48 -7.50 13.74 -26.47
C ALA A 48 -6.44 14.86 -26.49
N GLY A 49 -6.80 16.06 -26.99
CA GLY A 49 -5.90 17.21 -27.02
C GLY A 49 -5.49 17.73 -25.63
N GLU A 50 -6.19 17.31 -24.58
CA GLU A 50 -5.82 17.60 -23.20
C GLU A 50 -4.86 16.54 -22.66
N ILE A 51 -5.11 15.25 -22.88
CA ILE A 51 -4.38 14.19 -22.16
C ILE A 51 -3.31 13.47 -22.98
N ALA A 52 -3.34 13.56 -24.31
CA ALA A 52 -2.46 12.75 -25.17
C ALA A 52 -0.99 13.16 -25.01
N GLY A 53 -0.12 12.17 -24.77
CA GLY A 53 1.32 12.38 -24.61
C GLY A 53 1.72 12.94 -23.23
N GLU A 54 0.76 13.14 -22.33
CA GLU A 54 1.00 13.75 -21.03
C GLU A 54 1.15 12.69 -19.93
N ALA A 55 2.11 12.89 -19.03
CA ALA A 55 2.22 12.12 -17.79
C ALA A 55 1.48 12.84 -16.65
N PHE A 56 0.67 12.10 -15.88
CA PHE A 56 -0.05 12.61 -14.72
C PHE A 56 0.26 11.76 -13.48
N ASN A 57 0.57 12.42 -12.36
CA ASN A 57 0.51 11.79 -11.05
C ASN A 57 -0.96 11.73 -10.62
N ILE A 58 -1.42 10.57 -10.16
CA ILE A 58 -2.82 10.34 -9.76
C ILE A 58 -2.92 10.24 -8.25
N GLY A 59 -3.73 11.12 -7.65
CA GLY A 59 -3.93 11.21 -6.21
C GLY A 59 -4.12 12.66 -5.76
N SER A 60 -4.17 12.86 -4.43
CA SER A 60 -4.28 14.18 -3.82
C SER A 60 -3.01 14.51 -3.03
N SER A 61 -2.59 15.78 -3.07
CA SER A 61 -1.44 16.28 -2.31
C SER A 61 -1.59 16.13 -0.80
N GLU A 62 -2.83 16.08 -0.31
CA GLU A 62 -3.19 15.82 1.09
C GLU A 62 -2.89 14.37 1.50
N GLN A 63 -2.75 13.46 0.54
CA GLN A 63 -2.50 12.04 0.78
C GLN A 63 -1.00 11.69 0.74
N ASN A 64 -0.12 12.68 0.93
CA ASN A 64 1.30 12.48 1.21
C ASN A 64 1.52 12.43 2.71
N TYR A 65 2.02 11.30 3.22
CA TYR A 65 2.25 11.10 4.66
C TYR A 65 3.67 10.64 4.94
N ARG A 66 4.17 10.95 6.12
CA ARG A 66 5.26 10.18 6.72
C ARG A 66 4.72 8.87 7.27
N ILE A 67 5.53 7.82 7.28
CA ILE A 67 5.10 6.51 7.76
C ILE A 67 4.62 6.57 9.23
N ARG A 68 5.23 7.41 10.08
CA ARG A 68 4.77 7.62 11.46
C ARG A 68 3.36 8.23 11.55
N GLU A 69 3.01 9.13 10.64
CA GLU A 69 1.67 9.75 10.59
C GLU A 69 0.64 8.69 10.20
N LEU A 70 1.00 7.77 9.30
CA LEU A 70 0.16 6.61 8.98
C LEU A 70 -0.01 5.69 10.19
N ALA A 71 1.05 5.42 10.96
CA ALA A 71 0.93 4.61 12.18
C ALA A 71 0.00 5.27 13.21
N GLU A 72 0.04 6.59 13.35
CA GLU A 72 -0.89 7.35 14.20
C GLU A 72 -2.33 7.27 13.67
N ILE A 73 -2.55 7.35 12.36
CA ILE A 73 -3.88 7.16 11.73
C ILE A 73 -4.43 5.77 12.07
N VAL A 74 -3.61 4.73 11.92
CA VAL A 74 -4.01 3.35 12.25
C VAL A 74 -4.31 3.23 13.75
N HIS A 75 -3.47 3.81 14.62
CA HIS A 75 -3.68 3.77 16.07
C HIS A 75 -4.96 4.48 16.50
N ARG A 76 -5.30 5.63 15.90
CA ARG A 76 -6.59 6.31 16.19
C ARG A 76 -7.79 5.41 15.87
N ARG A 77 -7.69 4.55 14.85
CA ARG A 77 -8.77 3.63 14.47
C ARG A 77 -8.79 2.34 15.29
N LEU A 78 -7.61 1.87 15.70
CA LEU A 78 -7.37 0.65 16.48
C LEU A 78 -6.59 1.02 17.77
N PRO A 79 -7.23 1.72 18.72
CA PRO A 79 -6.56 2.27 19.90
C PRO A 79 -6.02 1.22 20.87
N GLU A 80 -6.50 -0.02 20.77
CA GLU A 80 -6.01 -1.17 21.52
C GLU A 80 -4.64 -1.67 21.03
N CYS A 81 -4.20 -1.26 19.83
CA CYS A 81 -2.94 -1.70 19.25
C CYS A 81 -1.79 -0.74 19.58
N GLU A 82 -0.64 -1.25 20.01
CA GLU A 82 0.52 -0.42 20.36
C GLU A 82 1.40 -0.08 19.15
N VAL A 83 1.81 1.17 19.00
CA VAL A 83 2.80 1.57 18.00
C VAL A 83 4.20 1.14 18.46
N THR A 84 4.87 0.30 17.67
CA THR A 84 6.18 -0.27 18.02
C THR A 84 7.18 -0.05 16.90
N PHE A 85 8.47 -0.03 17.25
CA PHE A 85 9.58 0.00 16.29
C PHE A 85 10.28 -1.34 16.27
N ALA A 86 10.76 -1.77 15.10
CA ALA A 86 11.68 -2.88 14.99
C ALA A 86 12.99 -2.58 15.74
N SER A 87 13.63 -3.59 16.32
CA SER A 87 14.87 -3.44 17.08
C SER A 87 16.03 -2.89 16.25
N ASP A 88 15.98 -3.12 14.94
CA ASP A 88 16.93 -2.68 13.91
C ASP A 88 16.38 -1.53 13.05
N ALA A 89 15.37 -0.82 13.54
CA ALA A 89 14.76 0.32 12.84
C ALA A 89 15.83 1.35 12.48
N SER A 90 16.05 1.48 11.18
CA SER A 90 17.00 2.41 10.57
C SER A 90 16.26 3.32 9.58
N PRO A 91 16.89 4.42 9.12
CA PRO A 91 16.29 5.27 8.09
C PRO A 91 15.96 4.46 6.83
N ASP A 92 14.71 4.51 6.36
CA ASP A 92 14.34 3.90 5.07
C ASP A 92 14.81 4.85 3.94
N PRO A 93 15.80 4.45 3.11
CA PRO A 93 16.35 5.32 2.07
C PRO A 93 15.34 5.66 0.98
N ARG A 94 14.24 4.89 0.86
CA ARG A 94 13.15 5.21 -0.06
C ARG A 94 12.31 6.28 0.59
N SER A 95 12.19 7.44 -0.04
CA SER A 95 11.33 8.54 0.42
C SER A 95 10.83 9.30 -0.78
N TYR A 96 9.51 9.43 -0.92
CA TYR A 96 8.89 10.06 -2.07
C TYR A 96 7.67 10.85 -1.62
N ARG A 97 7.59 12.09 -2.10
CA ARG A 97 6.47 13.01 -1.89
C ARG A 97 6.09 13.54 -3.26
N VAL A 98 4.84 13.34 -3.65
CA VAL A 98 4.40 13.52 -5.03
C VAL A 98 3.55 14.78 -5.15
N ASP A 99 3.81 15.55 -6.21
CA ASP A 99 2.99 16.69 -6.60
C ASP A 99 1.92 16.23 -7.61
N PHE A 100 0.66 16.53 -7.29
CA PHE A 100 -0.52 16.17 -8.08
C PHE A 100 -1.15 17.38 -8.78
N SER A 101 -0.53 18.56 -8.70
CA SER A 101 -1.08 19.83 -9.19
C SER A 101 -1.45 19.80 -10.67
N LYS A 102 -0.74 19.03 -11.49
CA LYS A 102 -1.05 18.89 -12.93
C LYS A 102 -2.40 18.20 -13.18
N PHE A 103 -2.70 17.14 -12.44
CA PHE A 103 -3.99 16.47 -12.57
C PHE A 103 -5.10 17.38 -12.05
N ALA A 104 -4.91 17.96 -10.85
CA ALA A 104 -5.89 18.86 -10.23
C ALA A 104 -6.21 20.09 -11.09
N SER A 105 -5.21 20.68 -11.78
CA SER A 105 -5.45 21.82 -12.66
C SER A 105 -6.16 21.46 -13.95
N ARG A 106 -5.99 20.22 -14.45
CA ARG A 106 -6.66 19.75 -15.66
C ARG A 106 -8.07 19.23 -15.39
N PHE A 107 -8.29 18.64 -14.22
CA PHE A 107 -9.55 18.05 -13.81
C PHE A 107 -10.04 18.71 -12.50
N PRO A 108 -10.36 20.02 -12.50
CA PRO A 108 -10.68 20.75 -11.28
C PRO A 108 -11.97 20.26 -10.60
N ASP A 109 -12.88 19.65 -11.36
CA ASP A 109 -14.13 19.10 -10.84
C ASP A 109 -13.99 17.64 -10.37
N TYR A 110 -12.83 17.00 -10.59
CA TYR A 110 -12.58 15.64 -10.13
C TYR A 110 -12.06 15.64 -8.69
N THR A 111 -12.77 14.95 -7.80
CA THR A 111 -12.37 14.83 -6.38
C THR A 111 -11.94 13.39 -6.08
N PHE A 112 -10.78 13.25 -5.46
CA PHE A 112 -10.34 12.00 -4.85
C PHE A 112 -11.05 11.83 -3.51
N GLU A 113 -11.81 10.75 -3.36
CA GLU A 113 -12.70 10.59 -2.20
C GLU A 113 -12.02 9.88 -1.03
N TRP A 114 -10.99 9.08 -1.30
CA TRP A 114 -10.41 8.19 -0.30
C TRP A 114 -9.25 8.85 0.44
N THR A 115 -9.29 8.69 1.76
CA THR A 115 -8.20 9.09 2.65
C THR A 115 -7.54 7.87 3.28
N ALA A 116 -6.36 8.07 3.87
CA ALA A 116 -5.69 7.05 4.69
C ALA A 116 -6.58 6.55 5.85
N GLU A 117 -7.39 7.41 6.47
CA GLU A 117 -8.37 7.04 7.50
C GLU A 117 -9.42 6.07 6.95
N ARG A 118 -10.11 6.44 5.85
CA ARG A 118 -11.11 5.58 5.21
C ARG A 118 -10.51 4.26 4.72
N GLY A 119 -9.31 4.31 4.17
CA GLY A 119 -8.57 3.12 3.75
C GLY A 119 -8.23 2.21 4.92
N THR A 120 -7.84 2.78 6.08
CA THR A 120 -7.59 2.01 7.31
C THR A 120 -8.85 1.27 7.76
N GLU A 121 -9.99 1.95 7.76
CA GLU A 121 -11.30 1.35 8.09
C GLU A 121 -11.63 0.19 7.16
N GLU A 122 -11.53 0.41 5.85
CA GLU A 122 -11.84 -0.63 4.86
C GLU A 122 -10.92 -1.84 4.99
N LEU A 123 -9.62 -1.62 5.22
CA LEU A 123 -8.64 -2.68 5.41
C LEU A 123 -8.90 -3.49 6.69
N ALA A 124 -9.17 -2.82 7.81
CA ALA A 124 -9.46 -3.49 9.08
C ALA A 124 -10.68 -4.43 8.93
N ASP A 125 -11.76 -3.93 8.33
CA ASP A 125 -12.96 -4.73 8.08
C ASP A 125 -12.68 -5.86 7.07
N ALA A 126 -11.89 -5.60 6.02
CA ALA A 126 -11.54 -6.59 5.02
C ALA A 126 -10.73 -7.75 5.60
N TYR A 127 -9.77 -7.47 6.48
CA TYR A 127 -8.96 -8.51 7.12
C TYR A 127 -9.77 -9.38 8.07
N VAL A 128 -10.69 -8.79 8.83
CA VAL A 128 -11.66 -9.55 9.65
C VAL A 128 -12.51 -10.46 8.77
N ARG A 129 -13.12 -9.92 7.71
CA ARG A 129 -13.96 -10.72 6.79
C ARG A 129 -13.19 -11.83 6.09
N ALA A 130 -11.94 -11.58 5.72
CA ALA A 130 -11.08 -12.56 5.07
C ALA A 130 -10.52 -13.62 6.04
N GLY A 131 -10.65 -13.42 7.35
CA GLY A 131 -10.04 -14.27 8.36
C GLY A 131 -8.51 -14.25 8.28
N LEU A 132 -7.90 -13.09 8.01
CA LEU A 132 -6.45 -12.98 7.84
C LEU A 132 -5.72 -13.37 9.13
N THR A 133 -4.97 -14.47 9.08
CA THR A 133 -4.17 -14.90 10.24
C THR A 133 -2.75 -14.35 10.18
N ARG A 134 -2.07 -14.36 11.32
CA ARG A 134 -0.62 -14.07 11.37
C ARG A 134 0.19 -15.00 10.46
N ALA A 135 -0.18 -16.27 10.41
CA ALA A 135 0.48 -17.27 9.56
C ALA A 135 0.31 -16.96 8.07
N ASP A 136 -0.86 -16.47 7.64
CA ASP A 136 -1.06 -16.00 6.27
C ASP A 136 -0.21 -14.77 5.96
N PHE A 137 -0.15 -13.82 6.90
CA PHE A 137 0.50 -12.52 6.72
C PHE A 137 2.03 -12.62 6.68
N GLU A 138 2.64 -13.35 7.62
CA GLU A 138 4.09 -13.57 7.70
C GLU A 138 4.56 -14.73 6.82
N GLY A 139 3.63 -15.61 6.41
CA GLY A 139 3.92 -16.73 5.54
C GLY A 139 4.16 -16.33 4.09
N ASP A 140 4.35 -17.34 3.26
CA ASP A 140 4.67 -17.16 1.84
C ASP A 140 3.46 -16.88 0.94
N ARG A 141 2.24 -16.94 1.49
CA ARG A 141 1.00 -16.77 0.73
C ARG A 141 0.93 -15.40 0.05
N TYR A 142 1.33 -14.37 0.78
CA TYR A 142 1.30 -12.97 0.31
C TYR A 142 2.68 -12.31 0.22
N ILE A 143 3.76 -13.07 0.44
CA ILE A 143 5.14 -12.58 0.36
C ILE A 143 5.83 -13.27 -0.81
N ARG A 144 6.02 -12.52 -1.91
CA ARG A 144 6.56 -13.05 -3.17
C ARG A 144 7.91 -13.76 -3.00
N LEU A 145 8.82 -13.16 -2.22
CA LEU A 145 10.13 -13.76 -1.97
C LEU A 145 10.03 -15.09 -1.24
N GLY A 146 9.17 -15.19 -0.21
CA GLY A 146 8.91 -16.44 0.50
C GLY A 146 8.31 -17.50 -0.43
N ARG A 147 7.36 -17.10 -1.29
CA ARG A 147 6.77 -17.99 -2.30
C ARG A 147 7.81 -18.53 -3.27
N LEU A 148 8.71 -17.67 -3.74
CA LEU A 148 9.77 -18.05 -4.68
C LEU A 148 10.75 -19.03 -4.05
N LYS A 149 11.22 -18.75 -2.83
CA LYS A 149 12.12 -19.66 -2.10
C LYS A 149 11.51 -21.04 -1.95
N ARG A 150 10.25 -21.13 -1.51
CA ARG A 150 9.57 -22.41 -1.37
C ARG A 150 9.44 -23.15 -2.70
N LEU A 151 9.10 -22.45 -3.79
CA LEU A 151 8.96 -23.10 -5.11
C LEU A 151 10.29 -23.64 -5.64
N LEU A 152 11.40 -22.97 -5.35
CA LEU A 152 12.75 -23.47 -5.63
C LEU A 152 13.11 -24.67 -4.74
N GLU A 153 12.83 -24.60 -3.44
CA GLU A 153 13.07 -25.69 -2.48
C GLU A 153 12.27 -26.97 -2.80
N THR A 154 11.11 -26.82 -3.45
CA THR A 154 10.27 -27.96 -3.88
C THR A 154 10.53 -28.39 -5.33
N ASP A 155 11.59 -27.90 -5.98
CA ASP A 155 11.92 -28.16 -7.39
C ASP A 155 10.78 -27.87 -8.38
N ALA A 156 9.82 -27.03 -7.99
CA ALA A 156 8.72 -26.62 -8.85
C ALA A 156 9.16 -25.52 -9.82
N LEU A 157 10.16 -24.72 -9.41
CA LEU A 157 10.90 -23.80 -10.27
C LEU A 157 12.37 -24.20 -10.34
N ASP A 158 12.99 -23.98 -11.50
CA ASP A 158 14.44 -24.05 -11.68
C ASP A 158 15.15 -22.77 -11.19
N ASP A 159 16.48 -22.77 -11.24
CA ASP A 159 17.33 -21.63 -10.85
C ASP A 159 17.13 -20.38 -11.71
N GLN A 160 16.48 -20.51 -12.87
CA GLN A 160 16.04 -19.43 -13.75
C GLN A 160 14.60 -18.97 -13.47
N LEU A 161 13.97 -19.47 -12.40
CA LEU A 161 12.59 -19.20 -12.00
C LEU A 161 11.55 -19.65 -13.03
N ARG A 162 11.82 -20.75 -13.77
CA ARG A 162 10.90 -21.38 -14.72
C ARG A 162 10.33 -22.67 -14.17
N TRP A 163 9.10 -23.00 -14.54
CA TRP A 163 8.47 -24.26 -14.14
C TRP A 163 9.22 -25.46 -14.72
N THR A 164 9.56 -26.42 -13.85
CA THR A 164 10.32 -27.63 -14.19
C THR A 164 9.47 -28.70 -14.88
N SER A 165 8.16 -28.65 -14.70
CA SER A 165 7.16 -29.45 -15.42
C SER A 165 6.12 -28.54 -16.05
N ALA A 166 5.74 -28.79 -17.30
CA ALA A 166 4.57 -28.16 -17.91
C ALA A 166 3.33 -28.52 -17.08
N GLN A 167 2.71 -27.54 -16.44
CA GLN A 167 1.37 -27.70 -15.85
C GLN A 167 0.32 -27.88 -16.93
#